data_AF-A0A6N8XGT2-F1
#
_entry.id   AF-A0A6N8XGT2-F1
#
_cell.length_a   1.000
_cell.length_b   1.000
_cell.length_c   1.000
_cell.angle_alpha   90.00
_cell.angle_beta   90.00
_cell.angle_gamma   90.00
#
_symmetry.space_group_name_H-M   'P 1'
#
loop_
_entity.id
_entity.type
_entity.pdbx_description
1 polymer ?
#
loop_
_entity_poly.entity_id
_entity_poly.type
_entity_poly.pdbx_seq_one_letter_code
_entity_poly.pdbx_strand_id
1 'polypeptide(L)'
;MAHDQDELLRLAGDADAVILQAENLLSVIGVVGDINRDHPLLPVILITEQNSVDLRHLASVSVEAILFQHQIAARLPAALKSPAEMAFRLRGLGEECMRNESIPASLRRLLRCALTSVPPPCTVQHLARLLHSDPSTVRRHWRQGVNSHGIPRVRDLLDWLTLLRALSAKRPGLSWTSVAKGIGTHQSTLGRLAVRLTGDTLATLASIGTERLLDRFAGVLTVSFCAKTR
;
A
#
# COMPACT_ATOMS: atom_id res chain seq x y z
N MET A 1 30.02 14.65 3.07
CA MET A 1 29.79 13.95 4.36
C MET A 1 29.19 12.61 4.01
N ALA A 2 29.90 11.52 4.28
CA ALA A 2 29.32 10.19 4.16
C ALA A 2 28.23 10.09 5.24
N HIS A 3 26.98 9.83 4.86
CA HIS A 3 25.99 9.43 5.86
C HIS A 3 26.41 8.06 6.38
N ASP A 4 26.28 7.89 7.70
CA ASP A 4 26.64 6.66 8.37
C ASP A 4 25.76 5.52 7.85
N GLN A 5 26.38 4.46 7.33
CA GLN A 5 25.69 3.33 6.72
C GLN A 5 24.80 2.62 7.75
N ASP A 6 25.19 2.68 9.02
CA ASP A 6 24.42 2.16 10.16
C ASP A 6 23.13 2.97 10.41
N GLU A 7 23.15 4.29 10.19
CA GLU A 7 21.96 5.14 10.31
C GLU A 7 20.95 4.83 9.20
N LEU A 8 21.43 4.63 7.97
CA LEU A 8 20.58 4.23 6.84
C LEU A 8 19.97 2.84 7.05
N LEU A 9 20.76 1.87 7.53
CA LEU A 9 20.25 0.52 7.84
C LEU A 9 19.21 0.55 8.95
N ARG A 10 19.39 1.38 9.98
CA ARG A 10 18.40 1.55 11.05
C ARG A 10 17.09 2.15 10.52
N LEU A 11 17.18 3.23 9.74
CA LEU A 11 16.02 3.88 9.13
C LEU A 11 15.27 2.97 8.14
N ALA A 12 16.01 2.12 7.41
CA ALA A 12 15.45 1.12 6.51
C ALA A 12 14.68 0.03 7.28
N GLY A 13 15.28 -0.50 8.36
CA GLY A 13 14.68 -1.51 9.23
C GLY A 13 13.41 -1.00 9.92
N ASP A 14 13.42 0.23 10.44
CA ASP A 14 12.26 0.83 11.09
C ASP A 14 11.08 1.07 10.13
N ALA A 15 11.37 1.25 8.84
CA ALA A 15 10.38 1.60 7.82
C ALA A 15 9.91 0.41 6.96
N ASP A 16 10.35 -0.82 7.26
CA ASP A 16 10.15 -1.99 6.39
C ASP A 16 10.55 -1.66 4.93
N ALA A 17 11.72 -1.04 4.70
CA ALA A 17 12.19 -0.59 3.38
C ALA A 17 13.58 -1.13 3.03
N VAL A 18 13.90 -1.21 1.74
CA VAL A 18 15.28 -1.41 1.26
C VAL A 18 15.87 -0.07 0.88
N ILE A 19 17.03 0.26 1.44
CA ILE A 19 17.82 1.40 0.96
C ILE A 19 19.02 0.83 0.22
N LEU A 20 19.16 1.15 -1.06
CA LEU A 20 20.31 0.79 -1.89
C LEU A 20 21.15 2.02 -2.14
N GLN A 21 22.44 1.95 -1.85
CA GLN A 21 23.39 3.00 -2.23
C GLN A 21 24.19 2.52 -3.45
N ALA A 22 24.21 3.34 -4.50
CA ALA A 22 24.84 3.00 -5.78
C ALA A 22 25.73 4.15 -6.26
N GLU A 23 27.03 3.87 -6.38
CA GLU A 23 27.98 4.75 -7.08
C GLU A 23 27.83 4.67 -8.60
N ASN A 24 27.31 3.55 -9.10
CA ASN A 24 27.02 3.30 -10.51
C ASN A 24 25.62 2.69 -10.64
N LEU A 25 24.75 3.30 -11.44
CA LEU A 25 23.37 2.81 -11.58
C LEU A 25 23.27 1.48 -12.32
N LEU A 26 24.18 1.22 -13.27
CA LEU A 26 24.13 0.01 -14.09
C LEU A 26 24.32 -1.26 -13.25
N SER A 27 25.11 -1.19 -12.18
CA SER A 27 25.32 -2.33 -11.27
C SER A 27 24.12 -2.61 -10.37
N VAL A 28 23.24 -1.62 -10.16
CA VAL A 28 22.08 -1.73 -9.26
C VAL A 28 20.76 -2.00 -10.01
N ILE A 29 20.68 -1.76 -11.32
CA ILE A 29 19.48 -2.09 -12.12
C ILE A 29 19.07 -3.56 -11.96
N GLY A 30 20.03 -4.49 -12.05
CA GLY A 30 19.75 -5.93 -11.88
C GLY A 30 19.23 -6.25 -10.49
N VAL A 31 19.91 -5.74 -9.46
CA VAL A 31 19.55 -5.93 -8.05
C VAL A 31 18.16 -5.37 -7.73
N VAL A 32 17.86 -4.15 -8.20
CA VAL A 32 16.52 -3.54 -8.08
C VAL A 32 15.48 -4.38 -8.82
N GLY A 33 15.83 -4.89 -10.00
CA GLY A 33 14.96 -5.77 -10.78
C GLY A 33 14.60 -7.05 -10.01
N ASP A 34 15.58 -7.68 -9.36
CA ASP A 34 15.39 -8.90 -8.58
C ASP A 34 14.62 -8.64 -7.28
N ILE A 35 14.95 -7.56 -6.54
CA ILE A 35 14.17 -7.17 -5.35
C ILE A 35 12.71 -6.88 -5.72
N ASN A 36 12.46 -6.14 -6.81
CA ASN A 36 11.09 -5.88 -7.25
C ASN A 36 10.36 -7.14 -7.72
N ARG A 37 11.08 -8.16 -8.20
CA ARG A 37 10.52 -9.45 -8.62
C ARG A 37 10.15 -10.31 -7.42
N ASP A 38 11.06 -10.41 -6.47
CA ASP A 38 10.98 -11.34 -5.33
C ASP A 38 10.22 -10.71 -4.14
N HIS A 39 10.31 -9.38 -4.01
CA HIS A 39 9.70 -8.58 -2.95
C HIS A 39 9.00 -7.32 -3.52
N PRO A 40 7.96 -7.46 -4.37
CA PRO A 40 7.28 -6.36 -5.10
C PRO A 40 6.56 -5.32 -4.22
N LEU A 41 6.72 -5.43 -2.92
CA LEU A 41 6.01 -4.68 -1.88
C LEU A 41 6.94 -3.97 -0.93
N LEU A 42 8.22 -4.34 -0.96
CA LEU A 42 9.22 -3.77 -0.09
C LEU A 42 9.71 -2.49 -0.77
N PRO A 43 9.43 -1.31 -0.20
CA PRO A 43 9.82 -0.08 -0.83
C PRO A 43 11.33 0.01 -0.97
N VAL A 44 11.83 0.20 -2.19
CA VAL A 44 13.25 0.34 -2.51
C VAL A 44 13.58 1.80 -2.74
N ILE A 45 14.39 2.41 -1.87
CA ILE A 45 14.92 3.76 -2.06
C ILE A 45 16.34 3.64 -2.56
N LEU A 46 16.62 4.26 -3.70
CA LEU A 46 17.95 4.32 -4.27
C LEU A 46 18.63 5.64 -3.88
N ILE A 47 19.83 5.53 -3.35
CA ILE A 47 20.72 6.65 -3.06
C ILE A 47 21.87 6.62 -4.06
N THR A 48 22.13 7.72 -4.75
CA THR A 48 23.18 7.78 -5.78
C THR A 48 23.87 9.15 -5.84
N GLU A 49 24.94 9.28 -6.61
CA GLU A 49 25.60 10.56 -6.86
C GLU A 49 24.97 11.30 -8.04
N GLN A 50 25.06 12.63 -8.06
CA GLN A 50 24.49 13.44 -9.13
C GLN A 50 25.46 13.53 -10.32
N ASN A 51 25.68 12.40 -11.00
CA ASN A 51 26.49 12.34 -12.21
C ASN A 51 25.60 12.33 -13.47
N SER A 52 25.89 13.20 -14.43
CA SER A 52 25.06 13.45 -15.63
C SER A 52 24.96 12.27 -16.59
N VAL A 53 25.91 11.32 -16.53
CA VAL A 53 25.91 10.08 -17.32
C VAL A 53 24.89 9.07 -16.76
N ASP A 54 24.76 9.01 -15.43
CA ASP A 54 23.86 8.10 -14.72
C ASP A 54 22.38 8.52 -14.83
N LEU A 55 22.08 9.82 -14.92
CA LEU A 55 20.69 10.30 -14.95
C LEU A 55 19.82 9.70 -16.06
N ARG A 56 20.41 9.33 -17.21
CA ARG A 56 19.67 8.71 -18.33
C ARG A 56 19.16 7.31 -17.99
N HIS A 57 19.87 6.61 -17.11
CA HIS A 57 19.53 5.26 -16.67
C HIS A 57 18.55 5.27 -15.48
N LEU A 58 18.43 6.38 -14.74
CA LEU A 58 17.46 6.51 -13.64
C LEU A 58 16.02 6.24 -14.09
N ALA A 59 15.66 6.63 -15.32
CA ALA A 59 14.33 6.37 -15.88
C ALA A 59 14.01 4.86 -16.01
N SER A 60 15.05 4.01 -16.05
CA SER A 60 14.91 2.55 -16.15
C SER A 60 14.92 1.83 -14.80
N VAL A 61 15.21 2.52 -13.70
CA VAL A 61 15.29 1.94 -12.34
C VAL A 61 13.94 2.08 -11.63
N SER A 62 13.34 0.96 -11.23
CA SER A 62 12.02 0.94 -10.57
C SER A 62 12.12 1.05 -9.05
N VAL A 63 12.30 2.27 -8.51
CA VAL A 63 12.51 2.54 -7.06
C VAL A 63 11.60 3.66 -6.52
N GLU A 64 11.24 3.59 -5.24
CA GLU A 64 10.30 4.47 -4.51
C GLU A 64 10.73 5.92 -4.53
N ALA A 65 12.01 6.12 -4.32
CA ALA A 65 12.66 7.39 -4.46
C ALA A 65 14.08 7.17 -4.96
N ILE A 66 14.54 8.13 -5.74
CA ILE A 66 15.95 8.29 -6.05
C ILE A 66 16.38 9.54 -5.31
N LEU A 67 17.31 9.38 -4.39
CA LEU A 67 17.88 10.46 -3.61
C LEU A 67 19.33 10.64 -4.04
N PHE A 68 19.71 11.86 -4.36
CA PHE A 68 21.13 12.15 -4.48
C PHE A 68 21.74 12.20 -3.09
N GLN A 69 23.02 11.86 -2.94
CA GLN A 69 23.71 11.87 -1.64
C GLN A 69 23.48 13.17 -0.85
N HIS A 70 23.55 14.31 -1.53
CA HIS A 70 23.33 15.63 -0.91
C HIS A 70 21.88 15.89 -0.45
N GLN A 71 20.92 15.04 -0.84
CA GLN A 71 19.49 15.17 -0.52
C GLN A 71 19.02 14.22 0.59
N ILE A 72 19.85 13.27 1.01
CA ILE A 72 19.46 12.20 1.95
C ILE A 72 18.83 12.81 3.21
N ALA A 73 19.56 13.69 3.91
CA ALA A 73 19.07 14.32 5.14
C ALA A 73 17.72 15.05 4.97
N ALA A 74 17.50 15.71 3.83
CA ALA A 74 16.29 16.50 3.59
C ALA A 74 15.10 15.68 3.07
N ARG A 75 15.34 14.57 2.37
CA ARG A 75 14.31 13.89 1.56
C ARG A 75 14.09 12.42 1.92
N LEU A 76 15.07 11.74 2.52
CA LEU A 76 14.92 10.35 2.95
C LEU A 76 13.74 10.14 3.91
N PRO A 77 13.50 11.04 4.89
CA PRO A 77 12.34 10.87 5.77
C PRO A 77 11.01 10.88 5.01
N ALA A 78 10.86 11.71 3.98
CA ALA A 78 9.62 11.78 3.20
C ALA A 78 9.45 10.56 2.27
N ALA A 79 10.56 10.06 1.70
CA ALA A 79 10.56 8.91 0.81
C ALA A 79 10.21 7.59 1.54
N LEU A 80 10.72 7.42 2.76
CA LEU A 80 10.37 6.28 3.61
C LEU A 80 8.92 6.35 4.11
N LYS A 81 8.39 7.57 4.33
CA LYS A 81 7.07 7.76 4.94
C LYS A 81 5.91 7.23 4.12
N SER A 82 5.75 7.52 2.83
CA SER A 82 4.45 7.30 2.16
C SER A 82 3.92 5.84 2.14
N PRO A 83 4.67 4.81 1.69
CA PRO A 83 4.19 3.42 1.73
C PRO A 83 4.11 2.85 3.16
N ALA A 84 5.09 3.18 4.01
CA ALA A 84 5.14 2.74 5.39
C ALA A 84 4.02 3.37 6.24
N GLU A 85 3.72 4.64 6.02
CA GLU A 85 2.62 5.40 6.64
C GLU A 85 1.29 4.79 6.26
N MET A 86 1.07 4.46 4.99
CA MET A 86 -0.15 3.75 4.58
C MET A 86 -0.29 2.41 5.30
N ALA A 87 0.78 1.60 5.34
CA ALA A 87 0.75 0.32 6.04
C ALA A 87 0.51 0.50 7.55
N PHE A 88 1.16 1.47 8.18
CA PHE A 88 0.99 1.81 9.60
C PHE A 88 -0.44 2.22 9.91
N ARG A 89 -1.03 3.10 9.09
CA ARG A 89 -2.41 3.56 9.24
C ARG A 89 -3.42 2.43 9.08
N LEU A 90 -3.25 1.57 8.08
CA LEU A 90 -4.10 0.39 7.90
C LEU A 90 -3.98 -0.58 9.08
N ARG A 91 -2.77 -0.82 9.60
CA ARG A 91 -2.58 -1.60 10.84
C ARG A 91 -3.32 -0.96 12.01
N GLY A 92 -3.22 0.36 12.17
CA GLY A 92 -3.95 1.12 13.20
C GLY A 92 -5.46 0.92 13.13
N LEU A 93 -6.05 1.02 11.93
CA LEU A 93 -7.49 0.75 11.71
C LEU A 93 -7.84 -0.72 12.03
N GLY A 94 -6.96 -1.67 11.70
CA GLY A 94 -7.14 -3.08 12.04
C GLY A 94 -7.20 -3.32 13.55
N GLU A 95 -6.31 -2.67 14.31
CA GLU A 95 -6.29 -2.74 15.77
C GLU A 95 -7.49 -2.03 16.41
N GLU A 96 -7.94 -0.90 15.86
CA GLU A 96 -9.18 -0.25 16.29
C GLU A 96 -10.40 -1.15 16.09
N CYS A 97 -10.51 -1.81 14.93
CA CYS A 97 -11.55 -2.80 14.68
C CYS A 97 -11.52 -3.96 15.69
N MET A 98 -10.33 -4.39 16.13
CA MET A 98 -10.20 -5.44 17.14
C MET A 98 -10.71 -5.01 18.52
N ARG A 99 -10.50 -3.75 18.90
CA ARG A 99 -10.93 -3.21 20.19
C ARG A 99 -12.42 -2.86 20.23
N ASN A 100 -13.05 -2.68 19.08
CA ASN A 100 -14.46 -2.34 19.01
C ASN A 100 -15.36 -3.56 19.30
N GLU A 101 -15.91 -3.61 20.51
CA GLU A 101 -16.79 -4.69 20.98
C GLU A 101 -18.14 -4.76 20.23
N SER A 102 -18.57 -3.68 19.58
CA SER A 102 -19.78 -3.69 18.75
C SER A 102 -19.63 -4.55 17.48
N ILE A 103 -18.39 -4.89 17.11
CA ILE A 103 -18.07 -5.73 15.96
C ILE A 103 -17.98 -7.20 16.40
N PRO A 104 -18.71 -8.13 15.76
CA PRO A 104 -18.60 -9.56 16.07
C PRO A 104 -17.16 -10.06 15.96
N ALA A 105 -16.73 -10.93 16.88
CA ALA A 105 -15.34 -11.40 16.97
C ALA A 105 -14.81 -12.01 15.66
N SER A 106 -15.65 -12.75 14.94
CA SER A 106 -15.31 -13.34 13.63
C SER A 106 -15.03 -12.28 12.56
N LEU A 107 -15.75 -11.17 12.60
CA LEU A 107 -15.55 -10.03 11.70
C LEU A 107 -14.33 -9.19 12.11
N ARG A 108 -14.10 -8.99 13.42
CA ARG A 108 -12.88 -8.34 13.93
C ARG A 108 -11.62 -9.03 13.43
N ARG A 109 -11.56 -10.37 13.54
CA ARG A 109 -10.44 -11.18 13.04
C ARG A 109 -10.26 -11.03 11.52
N LEU A 110 -11.36 -11.01 10.76
CA LEU A 110 -11.34 -10.82 9.31
C LEU A 110 -10.78 -9.44 8.95
N LEU A 111 -11.29 -8.38 9.57
CA LEU A 111 -10.86 -6.99 9.34
C LEU A 111 -9.39 -6.80 9.70
N ARG A 112 -8.95 -7.27 10.87
CA ARG A 112 -7.53 -7.24 11.25
C ARG A 112 -6.68 -7.91 10.19
N CYS A 113 -7.02 -9.15 9.83
CA CYS A 113 -6.27 -9.89 8.82
C CYS A 113 -6.19 -9.13 7.49
N ALA A 114 -7.30 -8.60 6.98
CA ALA A 114 -7.31 -7.85 5.73
C ALA A 114 -6.46 -6.57 5.80
N LEU A 115 -6.52 -5.84 6.91
CA LEU A 115 -5.88 -4.54 7.09
C LEU A 115 -4.40 -4.62 7.46
N THR A 116 -3.96 -5.68 8.14
CA THR A 116 -2.57 -5.83 8.59
C THR A 116 -1.72 -6.72 7.68
N SER A 117 -2.33 -7.39 6.69
CA SER A 117 -1.58 -8.27 5.79
C SER A 117 -0.69 -7.50 4.83
N VAL A 118 0.51 -8.03 4.59
CA VAL A 118 1.47 -7.51 3.62
C VAL A 118 1.83 -8.65 2.66
N PRO A 119 1.35 -8.64 1.40
CA PRO A 119 0.41 -7.68 0.82
C PRO A 119 -1.02 -7.78 1.41
N PRO A 120 -1.80 -6.69 1.29
CA PRO A 120 -3.24 -6.76 1.49
C PRO A 120 -3.88 -7.77 0.52
N PRO A 121 -4.85 -8.57 0.97
CA PRO A 121 -5.52 -9.53 0.09
C PRO A 121 -6.42 -8.83 -0.93
N CYS A 122 -6.23 -9.11 -2.22
CA CYS A 122 -7.04 -8.51 -3.28
C CYS A 122 -8.27 -9.36 -3.66
N THR A 123 -8.42 -10.57 -3.12
CA THR A 123 -9.55 -11.48 -3.41
C THR A 123 -10.06 -12.18 -2.17
N VAL A 124 -11.34 -12.57 -2.20
CA VAL A 124 -11.97 -13.33 -1.10
C VAL A 124 -11.27 -14.66 -0.90
N GLN A 125 -10.84 -15.32 -1.98
CA GLN A 125 -10.07 -16.55 -1.92
C GLN A 125 -8.70 -16.35 -1.24
N HIS A 126 -8.02 -15.24 -1.51
CA HIS A 126 -6.76 -14.92 -0.83
C HIS A 126 -6.99 -14.65 0.65
N LEU A 127 -7.97 -13.83 1.01
CA LEU A 127 -8.33 -13.56 2.40
C LEU A 127 -8.74 -14.84 3.15
N ALA A 128 -9.50 -15.72 2.51
CA ALA A 128 -9.92 -17.00 3.08
C ALA A 128 -8.74 -17.92 3.40
N ARG A 129 -7.74 -17.99 2.50
CA ARG A 129 -6.49 -18.72 2.74
C ARG A 129 -5.73 -18.18 3.95
N LEU A 130 -5.58 -16.85 4.06
CA LEU A 130 -4.92 -16.21 5.22
C LEU A 130 -5.64 -16.50 6.54
N LEU A 131 -6.95 -16.68 6.50
CA LEU A 131 -7.77 -17.01 7.67
C LEU A 131 -7.88 -18.52 7.95
N HIS A 132 -7.30 -19.38 7.11
CA HIS A 132 -7.50 -20.83 7.13
C HIS A 132 -8.98 -21.21 7.16
N SER A 133 -9.78 -20.60 6.26
CA SER A 133 -11.23 -20.77 6.19
C SER A 133 -11.71 -20.84 4.74
N ASP A 134 -12.94 -21.30 4.52
CA ASP A 134 -13.56 -21.27 3.20
C ASP A 134 -14.01 -19.86 2.78
N PRO A 135 -13.98 -19.54 1.46
CA PRO A 135 -14.51 -18.28 0.96
C PRO A 135 -15.99 -18.05 1.30
N SER A 136 -16.78 -19.11 1.45
CA SER A 136 -18.18 -19.04 1.90
C SER A 136 -18.28 -18.56 3.34
N THR A 137 -17.41 -19.05 4.23
CA THR A 137 -17.32 -18.65 5.64
C THR A 137 -16.94 -17.18 5.78
N VAL A 138 -15.96 -16.71 5.00
CA VAL A 138 -15.58 -15.28 4.95
C VAL A 138 -16.78 -14.41 4.58
N ARG A 139 -17.50 -14.76 3.50
CA ARG A 139 -18.70 -14.02 3.07
C ARG A 139 -19.83 -14.09 4.10
N ARG A 140 -19.97 -15.21 4.81
CA ARG A 140 -20.97 -15.38 5.88
C ARG A 140 -20.66 -14.46 7.06
N HIS A 141 -19.43 -14.49 7.58
CA HIS A 141 -19.02 -13.63 8.70
C HIS A 141 -19.15 -12.15 8.35
N TRP A 142 -18.79 -11.78 7.12
CA TRP A 142 -18.98 -10.42 6.63
C TRP A 142 -20.46 -10.00 6.66
N ARG A 143 -21.35 -10.78 6.05
CA ARG A 143 -22.79 -10.48 6.01
C ARG A 143 -23.45 -10.43 7.39
N GLN A 144 -23.00 -11.24 8.34
CA GLN A 144 -23.54 -11.27 9.70
C GLN A 144 -23.11 -10.04 10.53
N GLY A 145 -21.93 -9.49 10.23
CA GLY A 145 -21.35 -8.40 11.00
C GLY A 145 -21.61 -7.00 10.46
N VAL A 146 -21.89 -6.84 9.16
CA VAL A 146 -22.19 -5.52 8.56
C VAL A 146 -23.69 -5.21 8.65
N ASN A 147 -24.04 -3.95 8.93
CA ASN A 147 -25.43 -3.53 9.07
C ASN A 147 -26.18 -3.53 7.72
N SER A 148 -27.44 -3.96 7.74
CA SER A 148 -28.27 -4.27 6.56
C SER A 148 -28.55 -3.10 5.61
N HIS A 149 -28.20 -1.87 5.98
CA HIS A 149 -28.47 -0.67 5.19
C HIS A 149 -27.22 -0.31 4.38
N GLY A 150 -27.17 -0.74 3.13
CA GLY A 150 -26.09 -0.36 2.20
C GLY A 150 -24.78 -1.14 2.39
N ILE A 151 -24.85 -2.40 2.86
CA ILE A 151 -23.69 -3.28 3.13
C ILE A 151 -22.65 -3.20 2.00
N PRO A 152 -21.46 -2.60 2.21
CA PRO A 152 -20.35 -2.82 1.30
C PRO A 152 -20.08 -4.32 1.28
N ARG A 153 -19.96 -4.92 0.10
CA ARG A 153 -19.59 -6.32 -0.05
C ARG A 153 -18.18 -6.50 0.50
N VAL A 154 -17.81 -7.71 0.93
CA VAL A 154 -16.41 -8.00 1.28
C VAL A 154 -15.47 -7.64 0.13
N ARG A 155 -15.94 -7.78 -1.12
CA ARG A 155 -15.20 -7.32 -2.30
C ARG A 155 -14.96 -5.81 -2.30
N ASP A 156 -15.89 -4.99 -1.83
CA ASP A 156 -15.69 -3.54 -1.79
C ASP A 156 -14.56 -3.17 -0.81
N LEU A 157 -14.45 -3.84 0.33
CA LEU A 157 -13.29 -3.73 1.22
C LEU A 157 -11.98 -4.05 0.48
N LEU A 158 -11.91 -5.20 -0.20
CA LEU A 158 -10.68 -5.61 -0.90
C LEU A 158 -10.35 -4.70 -2.08
N ASP A 159 -11.37 -4.17 -2.76
CA ASP A 159 -11.23 -3.21 -3.84
C ASP A 159 -10.69 -1.87 -3.31
N TRP A 160 -11.14 -1.42 -2.13
CA TRP A 160 -10.56 -0.27 -1.41
C TRP A 160 -9.08 -0.49 -1.08
N LEU A 161 -8.72 -1.64 -0.51
CA LEU A 161 -7.33 -1.97 -0.19
C LEU A 161 -6.44 -2.03 -1.43
N THR A 162 -6.99 -2.55 -2.54
CA THR A 162 -6.31 -2.59 -3.84
C THR A 162 -6.05 -1.16 -4.35
N LEU A 163 -7.04 -0.27 -4.25
CA LEU A 163 -6.91 1.12 -4.69
C LEU A 163 -5.93 1.92 -3.82
N LEU A 164 -6.00 1.78 -2.50
CA LEU A 164 -5.08 2.42 -1.55
C LEU A 164 -3.64 1.98 -1.81
N ARG A 165 -3.42 0.67 -2.03
CA ARG A 165 -2.11 0.13 -2.40
C ARG A 165 -1.63 0.64 -3.76
N ALA A 166 -2.52 0.73 -4.74
CA ALA A 166 -2.16 1.26 -6.05
C ALA A 166 -1.71 2.73 -5.96
N LEU A 167 -2.39 3.53 -5.14
CA LEU A 167 -2.04 4.94 -4.94
C LEU A 167 -0.78 5.11 -4.10
N SER A 168 -0.57 4.33 -3.04
CA SER A 168 0.68 4.37 -2.28
C SER A 168 1.88 3.93 -3.12
N ALA A 169 1.67 3.05 -4.10
CA ALA A 169 2.67 2.63 -5.08
C ALA A 169 2.82 3.59 -6.27
N LYS A 170 1.90 4.54 -6.48
CA LYS A 170 1.94 5.46 -7.62
C LYS A 170 3.00 6.54 -7.39
N ARG A 171 4.01 6.57 -8.27
CA ARG A 171 5.10 7.56 -8.26
C ARG A 171 5.00 8.54 -9.44
N PRO A 172 5.57 9.75 -9.36
CA PRO A 172 5.77 10.60 -10.54
C PRO A 172 6.53 9.85 -11.64
N GLY A 173 6.14 10.00 -12.90
CA GLY A 173 6.76 9.28 -14.04
C GLY A 173 6.36 7.80 -14.20
N LEU A 174 5.92 7.12 -13.14
CA LEU A 174 5.46 5.73 -13.23
C LEU A 174 4.07 5.64 -13.86
N SER A 175 3.91 4.81 -14.90
CA SER A 175 2.61 4.61 -15.56
C SER A 175 1.65 3.80 -14.67
N TRP A 176 0.35 4.07 -14.79
CA TRP A 176 -0.67 3.25 -14.10
C TRP A 176 -0.68 1.79 -14.54
N THR A 177 -0.25 1.50 -15.77
CA THR A 177 -0.06 0.13 -16.27
C THR A 177 1.02 -0.61 -15.48
N SER A 178 2.15 0.07 -15.22
CA SER A 178 3.24 -0.48 -14.42
C SER A 178 2.82 -0.71 -12.97
N VAL A 179 2.11 0.25 -12.36
CA VAL A 179 1.53 0.11 -11.01
C VAL A 179 0.59 -1.09 -10.96
N ALA A 180 -0.33 -1.20 -11.92
CA ALA A 180 -1.29 -2.30 -11.97
C ALA A 180 -0.59 -3.66 -12.06
N LYS A 181 0.42 -3.78 -12.94
CA LYS A 181 1.22 -4.99 -13.09
C LYS A 181 1.92 -5.35 -11.77
N GLY A 182 2.54 -4.38 -11.09
CA GLY A 182 3.26 -4.59 -9.84
C GLY A 182 2.39 -5.11 -8.70
N ILE A 183 1.11 -4.74 -8.67
CA ILE A 183 0.16 -5.23 -7.65
C ILE A 183 -0.69 -6.42 -8.13
N GLY A 184 -0.40 -6.97 -9.32
CA GLY A 184 -1.09 -8.13 -9.87
C GLY A 184 -2.50 -7.86 -10.38
N THR A 185 -2.75 -6.69 -10.98
CA THR A 185 -4.04 -6.30 -11.56
C THR A 185 -3.90 -5.64 -12.93
N HIS A 186 -5.01 -5.21 -13.52
CA HIS A 186 -5.03 -4.44 -14.78
C HIS A 186 -5.33 -2.96 -14.52
N GLN A 187 -4.74 -2.07 -15.33
CA GLN A 187 -5.00 -0.63 -15.24
C GLN A 187 -6.49 -0.30 -15.38
N SER A 188 -7.19 -0.97 -16.30
CA SER A 188 -8.64 -0.80 -16.48
C SER A 188 -9.42 -1.16 -15.22
N THR A 189 -8.98 -2.17 -14.47
CA THR A 189 -9.55 -2.51 -13.17
C THR A 189 -9.34 -1.36 -12.18
N LEU A 190 -8.12 -0.83 -12.05
CA LEU A 190 -7.85 0.30 -11.15
C LEU A 190 -8.66 1.54 -11.51
N GLY A 191 -8.77 1.87 -12.80
CA GLY A 191 -9.56 3.00 -13.28
C GLY A 191 -11.03 2.86 -12.91
N ARG A 192 -11.59 1.66 -13.13
CA ARG A 192 -12.96 1.34 -12.74
C ARG A 192 -13.16 1.36 -11.22
N LEU A 193 -12.19 0.87 -10.44
CA LEU A 193 -12.26 0.91 -8.97
C LEU A 193 -12.26 2.34 -8.45
N ALA A 194 -11.37 3.20 -8.96
CA ALA A 194 -11.32 4.61 -8.61
C ALA A 194 -12.68 5.30 -8.82
N VAL A 195 -13.23 5.21 -10.04
CA VAL A 195 -14.51 5.84 -10.37
C VAL A 195 -15.65 5.25 -9.54
N ARG A 196 -15.71 3.93 -9.37
CA ARG A 196 -16.81 3.28 -8.65
C ARG A 196 -16.79 3.57 -7.15
N LEU A 197 -15.60 3.61 -6.53
CA LEU A 197 -15.46 3.78 -5.08
C LEU A 197 -15.47 5.25 -4.65
N THR A 198 -14.98 6.16 -5.50
CA THR A 198 -14.76 7.55 -5.10
C THR A 198 -15.44 8.57 -6.02
N GLY A 199 -15.90 8.16 -7.20
CA GLY A 199 -16.36 9.06 -8.25
C GLY A 199 -15.23 9.73 -9.04
N ASP A 200 -13.97 9.51 -8.65
CA ASP A 200 -12.81 10.22 -9.20
C ASP A 200 -11.98 9.33 -10.14
N THR A 201 -11.22 9.96 -11.03
CA THR A 201 -10.25 9.24 -11.86
C THR A 201 -8.97 8.94 -11.09
N LEU A 202 -8.17 7.98 -11.56
CA LEU A 202 -6.85 7.70 -10.99
C LEU A 202 -5.92 8.93 -10.99
N ALA A 203 -5.98 9.76 -12.04
CA ALA A 203 -5.18 10.98 -12.13
C ALA A 203 -5.58 11.99 -11.03
N THR A 204 -6.88 12.17 -10.83
CA THR A 204 -7.44 13.02 -9.77
C THR A 204 -7.01 12.52 -8.40
N LEU A 205 -7.15 11.22 -8.13
CA LEU A 205 -6.76 10.63 -6.84
C LEU A 205 -5.25 10.78 -6.56
N ALA A 206 -4.39 10.59 -7.56
CA ALA A 206 -2.95 10.80 -7.40
C ALA A 206 -2.59 12.26 -7.10
N SER A 207 -3.38 13.24 -7.56
CA SER A 207 -3.17 14.66 -7.27
C SER A 207 -3.62 15.07 -5.87
N ILE A 208 -4.68 14.44 -5.36
CA ILE A 208 -5.27 14.74 -4.05
C ILE A 208 -4.45 14.10 -2.92
N GLY A 209 -3.74 13.02 -3.21
CA GLY A 209 -2.90 12.29 -2.27
C GLY A 209 -3.65 11.21 -1.51
N THR A 210 -2.87 10.29 -0.92
CA THR A 210 -3.37 9.04 -0.36
C THR A 210 -4.13 9.22 0.96
N GLU A 211 -3.81 10.26 1.73
CA GLU A 211 -4.45 10.56 3.03
C GLU A 211 -5.96 10.78 2.90
N ARG A 212 -6.41 11.61 1.95
CA ARG A 212 -7.86 11.85 1.79
C ARG A 212 -8.62 10.59 1.39
N LEU A 213 -7.96 9.68 0.66
CA LEU A 213 -8.57 8.41 0.29
C LEU A 213 -8.69 7.48 1.50
N LEU A 214 -7.66 7.48 2.36
CA LEU A 214 -7.66 6.75 3.61
C LEU A 214 -8.77 7.24 4.54
N ASP A 215 -8.98 8.55 4.68
CA ASP A 215 -10.06 9.13 5.48
C ASP A 215 -11.45 8.71 4.96
N ARG A 216 -11.64 8.74 3.63
CA ARG A 216 -12.88 8.24 3.00
C ARG A 216 -13.09 6.75 3.30
N PHE A 217 -12.04 5.95 3.18
CA PHE A 217 -12.10 4.53 3.48
C PHE A 217 -12.44 4.25 4.95
N ALA A 218 -11.78 4.95 5.89
CA ALA A 218 -12.07 4.86 7.32
C ALA A 218 -13.54 5.22 7.60
N GLY A 219 -14.05 6.29 7.01
CA GLY A 219 -15.47 6.67 7.11
C GLY A 219 -16.43 5.57 6.63
N VAL A 220 -16.10 4.88 5.52
CA VAL A 220 -16.89 3.74 5.03
C VAL A 220 -16.90 2.60 6.05
N LEU A 221 -15.76 2.28 6.67
CA LEU A 221 -15.71 1.26 7.72
C LEU A 221 -16.56 1.68 8.93
N THR A 222 -16.40 2.91 9.43
CA THR A 222 -17.16 3.40 10.59
C THR A 222 -18.66 3.33 10.37
N VAL A 223 -19.17 3.83 9.23
CA VAL A 223 -20.61 3.78 8.91
C VAL A 223 -21.12 2.34 8.82
N SER A 224 -20.31 1.43 8.28
CA SER A 224 -20.68 0.03 8.07
C SER A 224 -20.82 -0.77 9.36
N PHE A 225 -20.10 -0.37 10.43
CA PHE A 225 -19.99 -1.15 11.66
C PHE A 225 -20.58 -0.47 12.91
N CYS A 226 -20.77 0.85 12.92
CA CYS A 226 -21.25 1.59 14.10
C CYS A 226 -22.79 1.71 14.22
N ALA A 227 -23.58 1.30 13.23
CA ALA A 227 -25.04 1.50 13.25
C ALA A 227 -25.86 0.42 14.03
N LYS A 228 -25.23 -0.36 14.92
CA LYS A 228 -25.92 -1.30 15.83
C LYS A 228 -25.97 -0.74 17.26
N THR A 229 -26.66 0.38 17.41
CA THR A 229 -27.13 0.86 18.71
C THR A 229 -28.62 1.13 18.59
N ARG A 230 -29.40 0.06 18.70
CA ARG A 230 -30.79 0.04 19.19
C ARG A 230 -31.19 -1.38 19.53
#